data_AF-A0A3N5ZSQ7-F1
#
_entry.id   AF-A0A3N5ZSQ7-F1
#
_cell.length_a   1.000
_cell.length_b   1.000
_cell.length_c   1.000
_cell.angle_alpha   90.00
_cell.angle_beta   90.00
_cell.angle_gamma   90.00
#
_symmetry.space_group_name_H-M   'P 1'
#
loop_
_entity.id
_entity.type
_entity.pdbx_description
1 polymer ?
#
loop_
_entity_poly.entity_id
_entity_poly.type
_entity_poly.pdbx_seq_one_letter_code
_entity_poly.pdbx_strand_id
1 'polypeptide(L)'
;MESIDLILLRIGSGFSRDIYFLLTKIQGILWSIANTVLVFYFLKITGLIRTYNHAKQIRYRYYFLLVSAILSLFLLFTENGTVFFALEAAIYGIQYTILLYTLILERKELMCYFKDIVSVKE
;
A
#
# COMPACT_ATOMS: atom_id res chain seq x y z
N MET A 1 19.63 20.56 26.21
CA MET A 1 19.02 19.33 26.77
C MET A 1 17.66 19.62 27.40
N GLU A 2 17.53 20.62 28.28
CA GLU A 2 16.24 20.99 28.91
C GLU A 2 15.05 21.17 27.95
N SER A 3 15.26 21.78 26.78
CA SER A 3 14.18 21.99 25.80
C SER A 3 13.67 20.69 25.18
N ILE A 4 14.54 19.69 25.02
CA ILE A 4 14.18 18.37 24.47
C ILE A 4 13.43 17.58 25.54
N ASP A 5 13.85 17.65 26.79
CA ASP A 5 13.19 16.98 27.91
C ASP A 5 11.79 17.55 28.17
N LEU A 6 11.61 18.87 28.03
CA LEU A 6 10.30 19.53 28.08
C LEU A 6 9.37 19.11 26.95
N ILE A 7 9.91 18.95 25.73
CA ILE A 7 9.14 18.44 24.58
C ILE A 7 8.76 16.97 24.82
N LEU A 8 9.69 16.13 25.27
CA LEU A 8 9.45 14.72 25.55
C LEU A 8 8.47 14.51 26.71
N LEU A 9 8.56 15.30 27.78
CA LEU A 9 7.60 15.30 28.89
C LEU A 9 6.21 15.75 28.44
N ARG A 10 6.13 16.74 27.54
CA ARG A 10 4.85 17.21 26.99
C ARG A 10 4.22 16.20 26.03
N ILE A 11 5.04 15.50 25.26
CA ILE A 11 4.60 14.36 24.42
C ILE A 11 4.17 13.20 25.32
N GLY A 12 4.94 12.85 26.34
CA GLY A 12 4.67 11.75 27.26
C GLY A 12 3.45 11.96 28.15
N SER A 13 3.21 13.19 28.62
CA SER A 13 2.02 13.56 29.41
C SER A 13 0.74 13.69 28.58
N GLY A 14 0.85 13.89 27.27
CA GLY A 14 -0.27 13.86 26.32
C GLY A 14 -0.50 12.51 25.66
N PHE A 15 0.38 11.52 25.88
CA PHE A 15 0.29 10.20 25.27
C PHE A 15 -0.71 9.30 26.02
N SER A 16 -2.00 9.63 25.91
CA SER A 16 -3.05 8.68 26.29
C SER A 16 -3.12 7.54 25.28
N ARG A 17 -3.49 6.34 25.73
CA ARG A 17 -3.77 5.18 24.87
C ARG A 17 -4.76 5.54 23.75
N ASP A 18 -5.72 6.42 24.04
CA ASP A 18 -6.74 6.85 23.08
C ASP A 18 -6.16 7.73 21.97
N ILE A 19 -5.23 8.62 22.31
CA ILE A 19 -4.54 9.50 21.34
C ILE A 19 -3.62 8.67 20.46
N TYR A 20 -2.88 7.73 21.05
CA TYR A 20 -2.06 6.79 20.29
C TYR A 20 -2.89 5.97 19.31
N PHE A 21 -4.03 5.44 19.77
CA PHE A 21 -4.91 4.63 18.92
C PHE A 21 -5.52 5.45 17.78
N LEU A 22 -5.95 6.69 18.06
CA LEU A 22 -6.47 7.61 17.04
C LEU A 22 -5.42 7.95 15.97
N LEU A 23 -4.19 8.29 16.38
CA LEU A 23 -3.10 8.57 15.44
C LEU A 23 -2.73 7.34 14.62
N THR A 24 -2.66 6.17 15.24
CA THR A 24 -2.39 4.90 14.55
C THR A 24 -3.47 4.58 13.53
N LYS A 25 -4.74 4.84 13.87
CA LYS A 25 -5.88 4.65 12.96
C LYS A 25 -5.78 5.56 11.74
N ILE A 26 -5.52 6.85 11.95
CA ILE A 26 -5.31 7.83 10.85
C ILE A 26 -4.14 7.39 9.96
N GLN A 27 -3.03 7.02 10.59
CA GLN A 27 -1.83 6.56 9.88
C GLN A 27 -2.12 5.32 9.04
N GLY A 28 -2.78 4.30 9.59
CA GLY A 28 -3.11 3.07 8.87
C GLY A 28 -4.09 3.31 7.72
N ILE A 29 -5.07 4.21 7.87
CA ILE A 29 -5.97 4.61 6.78
C ILE A 29 -5.19 5.27 5.64
N LEU A 30 -4.34 6.26 5.96
CA LEU A 30 -3.52 6.97 4.98
C LEU A 30 -2.59 6.00 4.23
N TRP A 31 -1.94 5.08 4.95
CA TRP A 31 -1.10 4.06 4.34
C TRP A 31 -1.88 3.10 3.45
N SER A 32 -3.07 2.68 3.89
CA SER A 32 -3.93 1.81 3.10
C SER A 32 -4.38 2.48 1.79
N ILE A 33 -4.71 3.77 1.82
CA ILE A 33 -5.02 4.56 0.61
C ILE A 33 -3.79 4.65 -0.30
N ALA A 34 -2.63 5.03 0.25
CA ALA A 34 -1.39 5.17 -0.51
C ALA A 34 -1.00 3.85 -1.19
N ASN A 35 -1.06 2.72 -0.48
CA ASN A 35 -0.76 1.41 -1.02
C ASN A 35 -1.77 0.96 -2.08
N THR A 36 -3.07 1.24 -1.88
CA THR A 36 -4.09 0.94 -2.89
C THR A 36 -3.80 1.68 -4.19
N VAL A 37 -3.47 2.97 -4.12
CA VAL A 37 -3.10 3.79 -5.28
C VAL A 37 -1.83 3.26 -5.92
N LEU A 38 -0.80 2.93 -5.15
CA LEU A 38 0.46 2.39 -5.65
C LEU A 38 0.24 1.07 -6.40
N VAL A 39 -0.49 0.12 -5.81
CA VAL A 39 -0.82 -1.17 -6.44
C VAL A 39 -1.64 -0.95 -7.71
N PHE A 40 -2.62 -0.03 -7.67
CA PHE A 40 -3.42 0.32 -8.84
C PHE A 40 -2.56 0.80 -10.01
N TYR A 41 -1.67 1.77 -9.78
CA TYR A 41 -0.80 2.29 -10.81
C TYR A 41 0.21 1.25 -11.29
N PHE A 42 0.74 0.41 -10.41
CA PHE A 42 1.62 -0.69 -10.79
C PHE A 42 0.92 -1.71 -11.70
N LEU A 43 -0.31 -2.09 -11.36
CA LEU A 43 -1.15 -2.94 -12.23
C LEU A 43 -1.47 -2.26 -13.56
N LYS A 44 -1.68 -0.94 -13.56
CA LYS A 44 -1.93 -0.18 -14.79
C LYS A 44 -0.69 -0.15 -15.71
N ILE A 45 0.51 0.08 -15.16
CA ILE A 45 1.77 0.08 -15.91
C ILE A 45 2.02 -1.30 -16.52
N THR A 46 1.89 -2.35 -15.72
CA THR A 46 2.06 -3.74 -16.18
C THR A 46 1.02 -4.11 -17.24
N GLY A 47 -0.24 -3.71 -17.06
CA GLY A 47 -1.28 -3.86 -18.09
C GLY A 47 -0.98 -3.14 -19.41
N LEU A 48 -0.36 -1.95 -19.35
CA LEU A 48 0.10 -1.23 -20.54
C LEU A 48 1.25 -1.97 -21.24
N ILE A 49 2.24 -2.45 -20.49
CA ILE A 49 3.37 -3.23 -21.02
C ILE A 49 2.87 -4.49 -21.73
N ARG A 50 1.94 -5.22 -21.11
CA ARG A 50 1.31 -6.40 -21.75
C ARG A 50 0.58 -6.04 -23.03
N THR A 51 -0.10 -4.89 -23.06
CA THR A 51 -0.82 -4.43 -24.25
C THR A 51 0.16 -4.10 -25.38
N TYR A 52 1.30 -3.49 -25.05
CA TYR A 52 2.40 -3.26 -25.99
C TYR A 52 3.01 -4.56 -26.52
N ASN A 53 3.15 -5.58 -25.66
CA ASN A 53 3.68 -6.90 -26.00
C ASN A 53 2.62 -7.88 -26.55
N HIS A 54 1.41 -7.41 -26.89
CA HIS A 54 0.28 -8.23 -27.38
C HIS A 54 -0.11 -9.42 -26.46
N ALA A 55 0.15 -9.32 -25.16
CA ALA A 55 -0.21 -10.33 -24.17
C ALA A 55 -1.61 -10.10 -23.58
N LYS A 56 -2.31 -11.18 -23.21
CA LYS A 56 -3.64 -11.09 -22.57
C LYS A 56 -3.57 -10.37 -21.22
N GLN A 57 -4.52 -9.47 -20.96
CA GLN A 57 -4.62 -8.77 -19.67
C GLN A 57 -5.08 -9.69 -18.54
N ILE A 58 -4.52 -9.49 -17.35
CA ILE A 58 -4.80 -10.28 -16.15
C ILE A 58 -5.76 -9.51 -15.24
N ARG A 59 -7.07 -9.78 -15.38
CA ARG A 59 -8.11 -9.00 -14.68
C ARG A 59 -8.28 -9.35 -13.20
N TYR A 60 -8.03 -10.61 -12.79
CA TYR A 60 -8.24 -11.05 -11.39
C TYR A 60 -7.44 -10.22 -10.37
N ARG A 61 -6.28 -9.67 -10.74
CA ARG A 61 -5.48 -8.80 -9.87
C ARG A 61 -6.22 -7.53 -9.44
N TYR A 62 -7.03 -6.97 -10.33
CA TYR A 62 -7.88 -5.82 -10.03
C TYR A 62 -9.04 -6.18 -9.10
N TYR A 63 -9.54 -7.42 -9.16
CA TYR A 63 -10.55 -7.90 -8.21
C TYR A 63 -9.96 -8.01 -6.79
N PHE A 64 -8.75 -8.56 -6.64
CA PHE A 64 -8.09 -8.60 -5.33
C PHE A 64 -7.79 -7.20 -4.78
N LEU A 65 -7.41 -6.26 -5.66
CA LEU A 65 -7.24 -4.87 -5.27
C LEU A 65 -8.57 -4.24 -4.80
N LEU A 66 -9.66 -4.47 -5.52
CA LEU A 66 -11.00 -3.99 -5.15
C LEU A 66 -11.46 -4.58 -3.81
N VAL A 67 -11.24 -5.88 -3.60
CA VAL A 67 -11.48 -6.53 -2.30
C VAL A 67 -10.65 -5.85 -1.21
N SER A 68 -9.37 -5.59 -1.44
CA SER A 68 -8.52 -4.90 -0.45
C SER A 68 -9.04 -3.49 -0.14
N ALA A 69 -9.51 -2.73 -1.14
CA ALA A 69 -10.06 -1.39 -0.96
C ALA A 69 -11.38 -1.39 -0.17
N ILE A 70 -12.23 -2.41 -0.39
CA ILE A 70 -13.44 -2.61 0.40
C ILE A 70 -13.06 -2.93 1.85
N LEU A 71 -12.10 -3.83 2.08
CA LEU A 71 -11.58 -4.11 3.42
C LEU A 71 -11.04 -2.84 4.09
N SER A 72 -10.36 -1.96 3.35
CA SER A 72 -9.85 -0.69 3.89
C SER A 72 -10.96 0.22 4.42
N LEU A 73 -12.17 0.19 3.86
CA LEU A 73 -13.31 0.93 4.41
C LEU A 73 -13.72 0.42 5.79
N PHE A 74 -13.56 -0.88 6.07
CA PHE A 74 -13.84 -1.45 7.40
C PHE A 74 -12.87 -0.95 8.48
N LEU A 75 -11.67 -0.48 8.12
CA LEU A 75 -10.75 0.16 9.07
C LEU A 75 -11.37 1.39 9.73
N LEU A 76 -12.25 2.13 9.02
CA LEU A 76 -12.91 3.32 9.56
C LEU A 76 -13.84 2.98 10.73
N PHE A 77 -14.50 1.82 10.68
CA PHE A 77 -15.51 1.41 11.64
C PHE A 77 -14.96 0.58 12.81
N THR A 78 -13.67 0.27 12.80
CA THR A 78 -13.09 -0.58 13.85
C THR A 78 -12.78 0.25 15.10
N GLU A 79 -13.35 -0.13 16.23
CA GLU A 79 -13.12 0.49 17.55
C GLU A 79 -12.10 -0.28 18.41
N ASN A 80 -11.85 -1.56 18.08
CA ASN A 80 -10.92 -2.42 18.79
C ASN A 80 -9.54 -2.47 18.10
N GLY A 81 -8.47 -2.11 18.82
CA GLY A 81 -7.13 -2.09 18.25
C GLY A 81 -6.61 -3.44 17.76
N THR A 82 -6.96 -4.54 18.41
CA THR A 82 -6.53 -5.88 17.96
C THR A 82 -7.14 -6.23 16.61
N VAL A 83 -8.43 -5.91 16.43
CA VAL A 83 -9.15 -6.12 15.16
C VAL A 83 -8.60 -5.19 14.09
N PHE A 84 -8.27 -3.94 14.45
CA PHE A 84 -7.67 -2.98 13.52
C PHE A 84 -6.34 -3.50 12.96
N PHE A 85 -5.42 -3.94 13.82
CA PHE A 85 -4.12 -4.46 13.37
C PHE A 85 -4.24 -5.75 12.56
N ALA A 86 -5.13 -6.66 12.93
CA ALA A 86 -5.37 -7.88 12.16
C ALA A 86 -5.91 -7.58 10.76
N LEU A 87 -6.83 -6.63 10.66
CA LEU A 87 -7.44 -6.21 9.40
C LEU A 87 -6.44 -5.45 8.53
N GLU A 88 -5.64 -4.57 9.13
CA GLU A 88 -4.54 -3.87 8.48
C GLU A 88 -3.50 -4.86 7.91
N ALA A 89 -3.08 -5.85 8.69
CA ALA A 89 -2.16 -6.90 8.23
C ALA A 89 -2.74 -7.72 7.07
N ALA A 90 -4.05 -8.03 7.10
CA ALA A 90 -4.72 -8.74 6.02
C ALA A 90 -4.77 -7.91 4.73
N ILE A 91 -5.12 -6.62 4.80
CA ILE A 91 -5.13 -5.71 3.65
C ILE A 91 -3.73 -5.63 3.03
N TYR A 92 -2.70 -5.35 3.84
CA TYR A 92 -1.34 -5.24 3.34
C TYR A 92 -0.82 -6.57 2.81
N GLY A 93 -1.15 -7.69 3.44
CA GLY A 93 -0.80 -9.02 2.95
C GLY A 93 -1.34 -9.28 1.53
N ILE A 94 -2.61 -8.94 1.29
CA ILE A 94 -3.22 -9.06 -0.04
C ILE A 94 -2.53 -8.12 -1.05
N GLN A 95 -2.38 -6.85 -0.71
CA GLN A 95 -1.77 -5.84 -1.59
C GLN A 95 -0.33 -6.19 -1.96
N TYR A 96 0.47 -6.60 -0.97
CA TYR A 96 1.85 -7.01 -1.15
C TYR A 96 1.97 -8.29 -2.00
N THR A 97 1.06 -9.26 -1.79
CA THR A 97 1.01 -10.48 -2.60
C THR A 97 0.73 -10.15 -4.07
N ILE A 98 -0.20 -9.22 -4.36
CA ILE A 98 -0.48 -8.78 -5.74
C ILE A 98 0.77 -8.17 -6.38
N LEU A 99 1.48 -7.31 -5.64
CA LEU A 99 2.71 -6.67 -6.13
C LEU A 99 3.80 -7.71 -6.42
N LEU A 100 4.12 -8.56 -5.45
CA LEU A 100 5.14 -9.59 -5.61
C LEU A 100 4.81 -10.55 -6.75
N TYR A 101 3.56 -11.04 -6.79
CA TYR A 101 3.13 -11.93 -7.86
C TYR A 101 3.27 -11.28 -9.23
N THR A 102 2.87 -10.02 -9.35
CA THR A 102 2.96 -9.27 -10.61
C THR A 102 4.41 -9.00 -11.00
N LEU A 103 5.25 -8.60 -10.05
CA LEU A 103 6.67 -8.34 -10.26
C LEU A 103 7.41 -9.61 -10.71
N ILE A 104 7.14 -10.75 -10.07
CA ILE A 104 7.76 -12.04 -10.40
C ILE A 104 7.32 -12.50 -11.79
N LEU A 105 6.01 -12.42 -12.09
CA LEU A 105 5.48 -12.88 -13.37
C LEU A 105 6.00 -12.02 -14.53
N GLU A 106 6.07 -10.70 -14.34
CA GLU A 106 6.35 -9.74 -15.41
C GLU A 106 7.77 -9.17 -15.36
N ARG A 107 8.66 -9.77 -14.56
CA ARG A 107 10.04 -9.28 -14.37
C ARG A 107 10.78 -9.01 -15.67
N LYS A 108 10.63 -9.91 -16.67
CA LYS A 108 11.36 -9.83 -17.94
C LYS A 108 10.82 -8.69 -18.80
N GLU A 109 9.50 -8.57 -18.89
CA GLU A 109 8.87 -7.51 -19.68
C GLU A 109 9.11 -6.14 -19.06
N LEU A 110 9.03 -6.02 -17.72
CA LEU A 110 9.39 -4.81 -17.00
C LEU A 110 10.85 -4.41 -17.26
N MET A 111 11.79 -5.34 -17.12
CA MET A 111 13.21 -5.05 -17.38
C MET A 111 13.48 -4.63 -18.82
N CYS A 112 12.83 -5.26 -19.81
CA CYS A 112 12.95 -4.89 -21.22
C CYS A 112 12.42 -3.47 -21.44
N TYR A 113 11.21 -3.19 -20.96
CA TYR A 113 10.58 -1.88 -21.09
C TYR A 113 11.41 -0.75 -20.46
N PHE A 114 11.95 -0.97 -19.25
CA PHE A 114 12.82 0.03 -18.61
C PHE A 114 14.14 0.22 -19.35
N LYS A 115 14.73 -0.86 -19.89
CA LYS A 115 15.95 -0.77 -20.71
C LYS A 115 15.70 0.06 -21.97
N ASP A 116 14.58 -0.15 -22.63
CA ASP A 116 14.23 0.57 -23.86
C ASP A 116 14.01 2.06 -23.59
N ILE A 117 13.37 2.43 -22.47
CA ILE A 117 13.22 3.84 -22.05
C ILE A 117 14.58 4.52 -21.78
N VAL A 118 15.50 3.81 -21.13
CA VAL A 118 16.83 4.35 -20.84
C VAL A 118 17.64 4.52 -22.13
N SER A 119 17.56 3.55 -23.04
CA SER A 119 18.25 3.58 -24.34
C SER A 119 17.78 4.69 -25.27
N VAL A 120 16.54 5.16 -25.15
CA VAL A 120 16.00 6.25 -26.00
C VAL A 120 16.47 7.64 -25.53
N LYS A 121 17.07 7.73 -24.33
CA LYS A 121 17.58 8.98 -23.77
C LYS A 121 19.06 9.25 -24.04
N GLU A 122 19.80 8.29 -24.60
CA GLU A 122 21.17 8.47 -25.12
C GLU A 122 21.14 8.83 -26.61
#